data_AF-A0A1Q5R8E7-F1
#
_entry.id   AF-A0A1Q5R8E7-F1
#
_cell.length_a   1.000
_cell.length_b   1.000
_cell.length_c   1.000
_cell.angle_alpha   90.00
_cell.angle_beta   90.00
_cell.angle_gamma   90.00
#
_symmetry.space_group_name_H-M   'P 1'
#
loop_
_entity.id
_entity.type
_entity.pdbx_description
1 polymer ?
#
loop_
_entity_poly.entity_id
_entity_poly.type
_entity_poly.pdbx_seq_one_letter_code
_entity_poly.pdbx_strand_id
1 'polypeptide(L)' 'MCNRKAAEVNADVEARISRIEQMSLEQIATLQGRMLADIATGRIAPREASIIDRALRKRLKAIEQELHQDG' A
#
# COMPACT_ATOMS: atom_id res chain seq x y z
N MET A 1 -10.78 -12.58 23.51
CA MET A 1 -9.36 -12.28 23.18
C MET A 1 -9.09 -12.05 21.68
N CYS A 2 -10.11 -11.94 20.79
CA CYS A 2 -9.88 -11.77 19.34
C CYS A 2 -9.69 -10.31 18.83
N ASN A 3 -10.01 -9.27 19.62
CA ASN A 3 -9.99 -7.89 19.12
C ASN A 3 -8.60 -7.23 19.10
N ARG A 4 -7.62 -7.69 19.90
CA ARG A 4 -6.29 -7.06 19.93
C ARG A 4 -5.50 -7.32 18.65
N LYS A 5 -5.50 -8.56 18.16
CA LYS A 5 -4.87 -8.92 16.88
C LYS A 5 -5.47 -8.17 15.69
N ALA A 6 -6.79 -8.00 15.66
CA ALA A 6 -7.44 -7.24 14.59
C ALA A 6 -7.06 -5.75 14.62
N ALA A 7 -6.95 -5.15 15.81
CA ALA A 7 -6.53 -3.76 15.97
C ALA A 7 -5.05 -3.53 15.62
N GLU A 8 -4.17 -4.46 16.00
CA GLU A 8 -2.74 -4.42 15.64
C GLU A 8 -2.51 -4.54 14.14
N VAL A 9 -3.21 -5.48 13.47
CA VAL A 9 -3.19 -5.60 12.00
C VAL A 9 -3.69 -4.32 11.35
N ASN A 10 -4.76 -3.72 11.88
CA ASN A 10 -5.29 -2.48 11.33
C ASN A 10 -4.29 -1.30 11.47
N ALA A 11 -3.59 -1.19 12.60
CA ALA A 11 -2.56 -0.18 12.80
C ALA A 11 -1.35 -0.35 11.88
N ASP A 12 -0.94 -1.60 11.61
CA ASP A 12 0.12 -1.90 10.65
C ASP A 12 -0.28 -1.50 9.23
N VAL A 13 -1.53 -1.78 8.83
CA VAL A 13 -2.06 -1.37 7.53
C VAL A 13 -2.10 0.16 7.40
N GLU A 14 -2.59 0.89 8.41
CA GLU A 14 -2.60 2.36 8.39
C GLU A 14 -1.19 2.97 8.32
N ALA A 15 -0.22 2.38 9.02
CA ALA A 15 1.18 2.78 8.93
C ALA A 15 1.76 2.52 7.52
N ARG A 16 1.42 1.39 6.90
CA ARG A 16 1.80 1.07 5.51
C ARG A 16 1.17 2.05 4.52
N ILE A 17 -0.11 2.41 4.67
CA ILE A 17 -0.78 3.42 3.84
C ILE A 17 -0.06 4.76 3.93
N SER A 18 0.24 5.21 5.16
CA SER A 18 0.93 6.50 5.39
C SER A 18 2.30 6.54 4.70
N ARG A 19 3.03 5.42 4.67
CA ARG A 19 4.29 5.32 3.93
C ARG A 19 4.09 5.38 2.42
N ILE A 20 3.05 4.72 1.90
CA ILE A 20 2.73 4.71 0.46
C ILE A 20 2.43 6.12 -0.06
N GLU A 21 1.76 6.95 0.73
CA GLU A 21 1.45 8.34 0.35
C GLU A 21 2.70 9.21 0.13
N GLN A 22 3.86 8.80 0.64
CA GLN A 22 5.14 9.51 0.49
C GLN A 22 6.09 8.83 -0.50
N MET A 23 5.70 7.70 -1.12
CA MET A 23 6.59 6.94 -2.00
C MET A 23 6.78 7.61 -3.37
N SER A 24 7.97 7.43 -3.93
CA SER A 24 8.25 7.70 -5.34
C SER A 24 7.74 6.57 -6.25
N LEU A 25 7.71 6.82 -7.56
CA LEU A 25 7.28 5.83 -8.55
C LEU A 25 8.12 4.53 -8.49
N GLU A 26 9.44 4.64 -8.33
CA GLU A 26 10.35 3.48 -8.22
C GLU A 26 10.10 2.66 -6.96
N GLN A 27 9.81 3.34 -5.84
CA GLN A 27 9.46 2.70 -4.58
C GLN A 27 8.12 1.98 -4.67
N ILE A 28 7.14 2.57 -5.37
CA ILE A 28 5.85 1.93 -5.67
C ILE A 28 6.03 0.65 -6.49
N ALA A 29 6.82 0.69 -7.57
CA ALA A 29 7.07 -0.48 -8.41
C ALA A 29 7.71 -1.64 -7.61
N THR A 30 8.68 -1.31 -6.74
CA THR A 30 9.32 -2.29 -5.85
C THR A 30 8.32 -2.89 -4.86
N LEU A 31 7.43 -2.07 -4.30
CA LEU A 31 6.40 -2.52 -3.36
C LEU A 31 5.38 -3.44 -4.03
N GLN A 32 4.94 -3.12 -5.25
CA GLN A 32 4.00 -3.98 -6.01
C GLN A 32 4.58 -5.37 -6.26
N GLY A 33 5.86 -5.47 -6.66
CA GLY A 33 6.53 -6.75 -6.85
C GLY A 33 6.57 -7.60 -5.58
N ARG A 34 6.86 -6.98 -4.42
CA ARG A 34 6.85 -7.67 -3.13
C ARG A 34 5.44 -8.09 -2.70
N MET A 35 4.43 -7.24 -2.90
CA MET A 35 3.04 -7.55 -2.55
C MET A 35 2.52 -8.79 -3.29
N LEU A 36 2.84 -8.94 -4.57
CA LEU A 36 2.43 -10.13 -5.34
C LEU A 36 3.01 -11.41 -4.72
N ALA A 37 4.28 -11.38 -4.29
CA ALA A 37 4.91 -12.50 -3.60
C ALA A 37 4.30 -12.76 -2.21
N ASP A 38 3.98 -11.72 -1.45
CA ASP A 38 3.38 -11.84 -0.12
C ASP A 38 1.93 -12.36 -0.18
N ILE A 39 1.17 -12.00 -1.22
CA ILE A 39 -0.16 -12.57 -1.49
C ILE A 39 -0.01 -14.06 -1.86
N ALA A 40 0.91 -14.39 -2.78
CA ALA A 40 1.13 -15.77 -3.22
C ALA A 40 1.57 -16.70 -2.08
N THR A 41 2.29 -16.16 -1.08
CA THR A 41 2.74 -16.91 0.11
C THR A 41 1.75 -16.86 1.27
N GLY A 42 0.61 -16.19 1.12
CA GLY A 42 -0.42 -16.06 2.16
C GLY A 42 -0.01 -15.20 3.36
N ARG A 43 1.05 -14.39 3.22
CA ARG A 43 1.50 -13.46 4.28
C ARG A 43 0.61 -12.23 4.42
N ILE A 44 -0.09 -11.87 3.34
CA ILE A 44 -1.04 -10.77 3.32
C ILE A 44 -2.43 -11.32 3.03
N ALA A 45 -3.40 -10.93 3.86
CA ALA A 45 -4.79 -11.30 3.62
C ALA A 45 -5.35 -10.54 2.39
N PRO A 46 -6.26 -11.14 1.60
CA PRO A 46 -6.85 -10.47 0.43
C PRO A 46 -7.45 -9.08 0.74
N ARG A 47 -8.06 -8.92 1.92
CA ARG A 47 -8.62 -7.64 2.36
C ARG A 47 -7.55 -6.58 2.58
N GLU A 48 -6.43 -6.95 3.18
CA GLU A 48 -5.29 -6.07 3.39
C GLU A 48 -4.66 -5.68 2.04
N ALA A 49 -4.46 -6.65 1.15
CA ALA A 49 -3.96 -6.40 -0.20
C ALA A 49 -4.82 -5.38 -0.95
N SER A 50 -6.15 -5.48 -0.87
CA SER A 50 -7.08 -4.54 -1.50
C SER A 50 -6.99 -3.12 -0.93
N ILE A 51 -6.78 -2.97 0.38
CA ILE A 51 -6.61 -1.66 1.01
C ILE A 51 -5.30 -1.00 0.53
N ILE A 52 -4.22 -1.79 0.50
CA ILE A 52 -2.91 -1.34 0.04
C ILE A 52 -2.95 -0.98 -1.45
N ASP A 53 -3.61 -1.78 -2.30
CA ASP A 53 -3.79 -1.48 -3.73
C ASP A 53 -4.51 -0.13 -3.94
N ARG A 54 -5.54 0.15 -3.13
CA ARG A 54 -6.24 1.43 -3.19
C ARG A 54 -5.34 2.62 -2.84
N ALA A 55 -4.49 2.49 -1.81
CA ALA A 55 -3.51 3.51 -1.44
C ALA A 55 -2.48 3.73 -2.55
N LEU A 56 -1.99 2.65 -3.18
CA LEU A 56 -1.06 2.71 -4.31
C LEU A 56 -1.66 3.47 -5.50
N ARG A 57 -2.90 3.16 -5.89
CA ARG A 57 -3.60 3.87 -6.98
C ARG A 57 -3.74 5.37 -6.69
N LYS A 58 -4.06 5.73 -5.44
CA LYS A 58 -4.18 7.13 -5.02
C LYS A 58 -2.83 7.85 -5.16
N ARG A 59 -1.72 7.24 -4.72
CA ARG A 59 -0.39 7.85 -4.87
C ARG A 59 0.03 7.96 -6.33
N LEU A 60 -0.18 6.93 -7.14
CA LEU A 60 0.14 6.97 -8.58
C LEU A 60 -0.57 8.11 -9.29
N LYS A 61 -1.86 8.33 -8.97
CA LYS A 61 -2.61 9.47 -9.50
C LYS A 61 -2.05 10.82 -9.03
N ALA A 62 -1.59 10.92 -7.78
CA ALA A 62 -0.95 12.14 -7.29
C ALA A 62 0.38 12.42 -8.02
N ILE A 63 1.20 11.39 -8.25
CA ILE A 63 2.44 11.51 -9.05
C ILE A 63 2.13 11.97 -10.47
N GLU A 64 1.13 11.38 -11.12
CA GLU A 64 0.69 11.78 -12.45
C GLU A 64 0.27 13.25 -12.50
N GLN A 65 -0.44 13.73 -11.47
CA GLN A 65 -0.83 15.14 -11.37
C GLN A 65 0.36 16.07 -11.12
N GLU A 66 1.30 15.68 -10.24
CA GLU A 66 2.54 16.42 -9.99
C GLU A 66 3.32 16.59 -11.32
N LEU A 67 3.50 15.51 -12.08
CA LEU A 67 4.18 15.53 -13.38
C LEU A 67 3.45 16.36 -14.44
N HIS A 68 2.13 16.46 -14.38
CA HIS A 68 1.33 17.26 -15.31
C HIS A 68 1.31 18.76 -14.95
N GLN A 69 1.59 19.12 -13.70
CA GLN A 69 1.68 20.51 -13.25
C GLN A 69 3.07 21.12 -13.42
N ASP A 70 4.12 20.28 -13.46
CA ASP A 70 5.51 20.67 -13.70
C ASP A 70 5.92 20.73 -15.19
N GLY A 71 5.00 20.47 -16.13
CA GLY A 71 5.22 20.52 -17.58
C GLY A 71 4.51 21.69 -18.25
#